data_AF-A0A2G6CEY1-F1
#
_entry.id   AF-A0A2G6CEY1-F1
#
_cell.length_a   1.000
_cell.length_b   1.000
_cell.length_c   1.000
_cell.angle_alpha   90.00
_cell.angle_beta   90.00
_cell.angle_gamma   90.00
#
_symmetry.space_group_name_H-M   'P 1'
#
loop_
_entity.id
_entity.type
_entity.pdbx_description
1 polymer ?
#
loop_
_entity_poly.entity_id
_entity_poly.type
_entity_poly.pdbx_seq_one_letter_code
_entity_poly.pdbx_strand_id
1 'polypeptide(L)'
;MLFCKTTLGLIALCAFPNVVLAQATNEIQLVKQLFAQLNPTSIRDGVEYCGYIGFDKAGKLVASEPTRGDKDSCMSDDPTNIEVITASYHTHGAFSTSYYNEVPSVDDIEGDEAEGIDGWVATPGGRLWYIDTEDMVLSQICGIGCLPKDPRFIKGDMGHIAQSYTYFELVDVFE
;
A
#
# COMPACT_ATOMS: atom_id res chain seq x y z
N MET A 1 42.47 -24.81 45.34
CA MET A 1 41.25 -24.97 44.52
C MET A 1 40.08 -24.45 45.35
N LEU A 2 39.80 -23.16 45.29
CA LEU A 2 38.87 -22.45 44.38
C LEU A 2 37.41 -22.54 44.87
N PHE A 3 36.98 -21.52 45.63
CA PHE A 3 35.57 -21.18 45.77
C PHE A 3 35.38 -19.79 45.13
N CYS A 4 34.93 -19.78 43.89
CA CYS A 4 34.42 -18.59 43.22
C CYS A 4 32.89 -18.69 43.27
N LYS A 5 32.25 -17.85 44.08
CA LYS A 5 30.79 -17.68 44.08
C LYS A 5 30.46 -16.69 42.97
N THR A 6 29.97 -17.18 41.84
CA THR A 6 29.48 -16.34 40.75
C THR A 6 27.98 -16.16 40.91
N THR A 7 27.57 -14.94 41.24
CA THR A 7 26.18 -14.48 41.23
C THR A 7 25.64 -14.54 39.80
N LEU A 8 24.57 -15.32 39.58
CA LEU A 8 23.89 -15.40 38.30
C LEU A 8 23.02 -14.15 38.12
N GLY A 9 23.51 -13.18 37.36
CA GLY A 9 22.71 -12.05 36.90
C GLY A 9 21.76 -12.49 35.79
N LEU A 10 20.45 -12.38 36.03
CA LEU A 10 19.43 -12.55 35.00
C LEU A 10 19.58 -11.40 34.00
N ILE A 11 20.14 -11.67 32.82
CA ILE A 11 20.04 -10.79 31.66
C ILE A 11 18.63 -11.00 31.10
N ALA A 12 17.74 -10.04 31.33
CA ALA A 12 16.46 -9.99 30.64
C ALA A 12 16.72 -9.72 29.15
N LEU A 13 16.58 -10.76 28.33
CA LEU A 13 16.65 -10.67 26.88
C LEU A 13 15.35 -10.00 26.40
N CYS A 14 15.42 -8.70 26.15
CA CYS A 14 14.32 -7.94 25.57
C CYS A 14 14.04 -8.42 24.12
N ALA A 15 12.99 -9.22 23.95
CA ALA A 15 12.53 -9.72 22.65
C ALA A 15 11.65 -8.67 21.95
N PHE A 16 12.26 -7.74 21.19
CA PHE A 16 11.54 -6.70 20.43
C PHE A 16 11.37 -6.89 18.90
N PRO A 17 11.83 -7.94 18.19
CA PRO A 17 11.64 -7.98 16.74
C PRO A 17 10.25 -8.46 16.28
N ASN A 18 9.40 -9.00 17.16
CA ASN A 18 8.16 -9.66 16.73
C ASN A 18 6.98 -8.71 16.46
N VAL A 19 6.98 -7.50 17.03
CA VAL A 19 5.80 -6.61 16.97
C VAL A 19 5.70 -5.91 15.61
N VAL A 20 6.82 -5.39 15.08
CA VAL A 20 6.87 -4.65 13.80
C VAL A 20 6.50 -5.56 12.63
N LEU A 21 7.07 -6.77 12.57
CA LEU A 21 6.76 -7.77 11.53
C LEU A 21 5.29 -8.23 11.56
N ALA A 22 4.71 -8.36 12.76
CA ALA A 22 3.30 -8.73 12.91
C ALA A 22 2.36 -7.61 12.45
N GLN A 23 2.70 -6.35 12.74
CA GLN A 23 1.93 -5.19 12.30
C GLN A 23 1.92 -5.08 10.77
N ALA A 24 3.09 -5.13 10.13
CA ALA A 24 3.20 -5.12 8.67
C ALA A 24 2.40 -6.27 8.02
N THR A 25 2.40 -7.45 8.65
CA THR A 25 1.62 -8.61 8.17
C THR A 25 0.11 -8.35 8.27
N ASN A 26 -0.37 -7.77 9.37
CA ASN A 26 -1.78 -7.46 9.58
C ASN A 26 -2.28 -6.41 8.59
N GLU A 27 -1.46 -5.40 8.30
CA GLU A 27 -1.79 -4.35 7.34
C GLU A 27 -1.87 -4.89 5.91
N ILE A 28 -0.88 -5.67 5.47
CA ILE A 28 -0.93 -6.34 4.16
C ILE A 28 -2.18 -7.23 4.04
N GLN A 29 -2.58 -7.92 5.13
CA GLN A 29 -3.80 -8.71 5.13
C GLN A 29 -5.06 -7.86 4.99
N LEU A 30 -5.16 -6.75 5.74
CA LEU A 30 -6.26 -5.80 5.63
C LEU A 30 -6.37 -5.23 4.20
N VAL A 31 -5.25 -4.74 3.67
CA VAL A 31 -5.15 -4.15 2.33
C VAL A 31 -5.57 -5.16 1.25
N LYS A 32 -5.10 -6.41 1.32
CA LYS A 32 -5.51 -7.45 0.37
C LYS A 32 -7.00 -7.76 0.46
N GLN A 33 -7.59 -7.77 1.65
CA GLN A 33 -9.02 -7.98 1.81
C GLN A 33 -9.84 -6.81 1.28
N LEU A 34 -9.40 -5.58 1.55
CA LEU A 34 -9.99 -4.34 1.04
C LEU A 34 -10.01 -4.36 -0.49
N PHE A 35 -8.85 -4.55 -1.13
CA PHE A 35 -8.76 -4.53 -2.58
C PHE A 35 -9.37 -5.75 -3.26
N ALA A 36 -9.43 -6.92 -2.59
CA ALA A 36 -10.19 -8.06 -3.12
C ALA A 36 -11.68 -7.74 -3.31
N GLN A 37 -12.22 -6.81 -2.52
CA GLN A 37 -13.60 -6.34 -2.64
C GLN A 37 -13.72 -5.14 -3.57
N LEU A 38 -12.77 -4.21 -3.50
CA LEU A 38 -12.85 -2.92 -4.19
C LEU A 38 -12.43 -2.98 -5.67
N ASN A 39 -11.38 -3.74 -6.00
CA ASN A 39 -10.82 -3.77 -7.37
C ASN A 39 -11.86 -4.19 -8.44
N PRO A 40 -12.72 -5.21 -8.22
CA PRO A 40 -13.79 -5.54 -9.17
C PRO A 40 -14.76 -4.39 -9.45
N THR A 41 -15.05 -3.58 -8.44
CA THR A 41 -15.95 -2.41 -8.55
C THR A 41 -15.27 -1.28 -9.29
N SER A 42 -14.02 -0.94 -8.91
CA SER A 42 -13.18 0.04 -9.61
C SER A 42 -13.06 -0.28 -11.11
N ILE A 43 -12.70 -1.52 -11.44
CA ILE A 43 -12.55 -1.99 -12.82
C ILE A 43 -13.87 -1.90 -13.60
N ARG A 44 -14.99 -2.30 -12.99
CA ARG A 44 -16.31 -2.22 -13.63
C ARG A 44 -16.69 -0.78 -13.94
N ASP A 45 -16.47 0.11 -12.98
CA ASP A 45 -16.93 1.49 -13.05
C ASP A 45 -15.94 2.40 -13.80
N GLY A 46 -14.72 1.91 -14.04
CA GLY A 46 -13.67 2.63 -14.75
C GLY A 46 -13.16 3.85 -14.01
N VAL A 47 -13.19 3.81 -12.68
CA VAL A 47 -12.78 4.92 -11.82
C VAL A 47 -12.00 4.42 -10.61
N GLU A 48 -11.24 5.32 -10.02
CA GLU A 48 -10.54 5.11 -8.78
C GLU A 48 -11.50 5.14 -7.57
N TYR A 49 -11.10 4.40 -6.54
CA TYR A 49 -11.69 4.46 -5.22
C TYR A 49 -10.55 4.59 -4.21
N CYS A 50 -10.68 5.50 -3.26
CA CYS A 50 -9.63 5.82 -2.31
C CYS A 50 -10.15 5.98 -0.89
N GLY A 51 -9.22 6.03 0.06
CA GLY A 51 -9.49 6.28 1.46
C GLY A 51 -8.21 6.16 2.28
N TYR A 52 -8.36 5.90 3.57
CA TYR A 52 -7.26 5.85 4.52
C TYR A 52 -7.24 4.55 5.33
N ILE A 53 -6.05 4.17 5.77
CA ILE A 53 -5.77 3.08 6.70
C ILE A 53 -5.13 3.67 7.96
N GLY A 54 -5.47 3.08 9.10
CA GLY A 54 -4.89 3.49 10.36
C GLY A 54 -5.49 2.77 11.55
N PHE A 55 -5.29 3.34 12.73
CA PHE A 55 -5.77 2.77 13.99
C PHE A 55 -6.99 3.53 14.51
N ASP A 56 -8.03 2.79 14.90
CA ASP A 56 -9.18 3.35 15.61
C ASP A 56 -8.85 3.66 17.09
N LYS A 57 -9.82 4.22 17.81
CA LYS A 57 -9.69 4.56 19.24
C LYS A 57 -9.38 3.38 20.16
N ALA A 58 -9.66 2.15 19.72
CA ALA A 58 -9.34 0.93 20.46
C ALA A 58 -7.95 0.37 20.08
N GLY A 59 -7.21 1.05 19.19
CA GLY A 59 -5.93 0.59 18.67
C GLY A 59 -6.06 -0.54 17.65
N LYS A 60 -7.23 -0.72 17.04
CA LYS A 60 -7.44 -1.71 15.99
C LYS A 60 -7.13 -1.11 14.63
N LEU A 61 -6.36 -1.84 13.82
CA LEU A 61 -6.11 -1.48 12.42
C LEU A 61 -7.40 -1.60 11.60
N VAL A 62 -7.79 -0.52 10.92
CA VAL A 62 -9.02 -0.39 10.14
C VAL A 62 -8.76 0.42 8.87
N ALA A 63 -9.67 0.34 7.91
CA ALA A 63 -9.73 1.22 6.74
C ALA A 63 -10.97 2.11 6.82
N SER A 64 -10.92 3.31 6.22
CA SER A 64 -12.10 4.14 5.99
C SER A 64 -13.01 3.51 4.94
N GLU A 65 -14.27 3.94 4.90
CA GLU A 65 -15.14 3.66 3.75
C GLU A 65 -14.52 4.26 2.48
N PRO A 66 -14.66 3.59 1.31
CA PRO A 66 -14.05 4.05 0.08
C PRO A 66 -14.84 5.23 -0.51
N THR A 67 -14.11 6.30 -0.81
CA THR A 67 -14.60 7.44 -1.59
C THR A 67 -14.45 7.11 -3.07
N ARG A 68 -15.49 7.41 -3.86
CA ARG A 68 -15.45 7.24 -5.32
C ARG A 68 -14.80 8.47 -5.96
N GLY A 69 -13.74 8.25 -6.73
CA GLY A 69 -13.10 9.27 -7.56
C GLY A 69 -13.60 9.28 -9.00
N ASP A 70 -12.68 9.59 -9.90
CA ASP A 70 -12.86 9.55 -11.36
C ASP A 70 -11.80 8.67 -12.02
N LYS A 71 -11.49 8.88 -13.30
CA LYS A 71 -10.69 7.94 -14.09
C LYS A 71 -9.21 7.92 -13.69
N ASP A 72 -8.72 8.99 -13.08
CA ASP A 72 -7.30 9.25 -12.82
C ASP A 72 -7.06 10.09 -11.56
N SER A 73 -8.08 10.24 -10.72
CA SER A 73 -7.91 10.88 -9.43
C SER A 73 -8.96 10.40 -8.43
N CYS A 74 -8.59 10.46 -7.15
CA CYS A 74 -9.51 10.31 -6.06
C CYS A 74 -9.06 11.16 -4.87
N MET A 75 -10.01 11.76 -4.19
CA MET A 75 -9.78 12.57 -3.00
C MET A 75 -10.79 12.14 -1.94
N SER A 76 -10.31 11.69 -0.79
CA SER A 76 -11.16 11.31 0.34
C SER A 76 -11.19 12.43 1.37
N ASP A 77 -12.33 12.63 2.03
CA ASP A 77 -12.40 13.43 3.24
C ASP A 77 -11.68 12.71 4.40
N ASP A 78 -11.30 13.47 5.43
CA ASP A 78 -10.73 12.93 6.67
C ASP A 78 -11.66 11.87 7.30
N PRO A 79 -11.15 10.67 7.62
CA PRO A 79 -11.95 9.58 8.15
C PRO A 79 -12.35 9.84 9.61
N THR A 80 -13.64 9.71 9.92
CA THR A 80 -14.14 9.86 11.30
C THR A 80 -13.93 8.62 12.18
N ASN A 81 -13.62 7.47 11.57
CA ASN A 81 -13.44 6.18 12.23
C ASN A 81 -11.97 5.83 12.55
N ILE A 82 -11.03 6.67 12.13
CA ILE A 82 -9.58 6.48 12.33
C ILE A 82 -9.07 7.59 13.24
N GLU A 83 -8.35 7.22 14.30
CA GLU A 83 -7.72 8.16 15.23
C GLU A 83 -6.30 8.52 14.81
N VAL A 84 -5.57 7.55 14.24
CA VAL A 84 -4.22 7.70 13.72
C VAL A 84 -4.16 7.14 12.32
N ILE A 85 -4.06 8.01 11.31
CA ILE A 85 -3.88 7.64 9.91
C ILE A 85 -2.41 7.26 9.71
N THR A 86 -2.17 6.16 9.00
CA THR A 86 -0.82 5.67 8.70
C THR A 86 -0.54 5.53 7.21
N ALA A 87 -1.58 5.31 6.40
CA ALA A 87 -1.44 5.22 4.96
C ALA A 87 -2.71 5.66 4.24
N SER A 88 -2.55 6.17 3.02
CA SER A 88 -3.64 6.25 2.04
C SER A 88 -3.84 4.88 1.37
N TYR A 89 -4.97 4.71 0.68
CA TYR A 89 -5.12 3.65 -0.29
C TYR A 89 -5.89 4.17 -1.49
N HIS A 90 -5.59 3.65 -2.68
CA HIS A 90 -6.48 3.78 -3.83
C HIS A 90 -6.39 2.60 -4.80
N THR A 91 -7.40 2.46 -5.64
CA THR A 91 -7.38 1.57 -6.81
C THR A 91 -7.17 2.41 -8.06
N HIS A 92 -6.37 1.94 -9.00
CA HIS A 92 -6.54 2.38 -10.38
C HIS A 92 -7.82 1.78 -10.98
N GLY A 93 -8.42 2.49 -11.94
CA GLY A 93 -9.66 2.12 -12.62
C GLY A 93 -9.58 0.89 -13.53
N ALA A 94 -10.29 0.91 -14.65
CA ALA A 94 -10.27 -0.21 -15.59
C ALA A 94 -9.00 -0.24 -16.43
N PHE A 95 -8.62 -1.43 -16.93
CA PHE A 95 -7.49 -1.54 -17.84
C PHE A 95 -7.71 -0.71 -19.11
N SER A 96 -6.64 -0.05 -19.58
CA SER A 96 -6.66 0.77 -20.79
C SER A 96 -5.29 0.73 -21.45
N THR A 97 -5.27 0.65 -22.78
CA THR A 97 -4.04 0.75 -23.58
C THR A 97 -3.64 2.21 -23.86
N SER A 98 -4.43 3.18 -23.39
CA SER A 98 -4.26 4.60 -23.72
C SER A 98 -3.64 5.42 -22.60
N TYR A 99 -3.44 4.85 -21.41
CA TYR A 99 -2.79 5.53 -20.28
C TYR A 99 -2.10 4.53 -19.35
N TYR A 100 -1.11 5.01 -18.59
CA TYR A 100 -0.31 4.22 -17.67
C TYR A 100 -1.13 3.93 -16.40
N ASN A 101 -1.53 2.66 -16.16
CA ASN A 101 -2.35 2.30 -14.99
C ASN A 101 -1.89 1.04 -14.24
N GLU A 102 -0.65 0.59 -14.47
CA GLU A 102 -0.04 -0.53 -13.74
C GLU A 102 1.09 -0.13 -12.77
N VAL A 103 1.40 1.16 -12.70
CA VAL A 103 2.43 1.75 -11.83
C VAL A 103 1.82 3.01 -11.21
N PRO A 104 1.90 3.22 -9.89
CA PRO A 104 1.49 4.48 -9.28
C PRO A 104 2.27 5.65 -9.90
N SER A 105 1.65 6.82 -9.92
CA SER A 105 2.18 8.05 -10.48
C SER A 105 3.17 8.76 -9.54
N VAL A 106 3.84 9.78 -10.07
CA VAL A 106 4.67 10.70 -9.26
C VAL A 106 3.79 11.49 -8.27
N ASP A 107 2.60 11.90 -8.70
CA ASP A 107 1.65 12.63 -7.84
C ASP A 107 1.20 11.80 -6.63
N ASP A 108 1.13 10.47 -6.75
CA ASP A 108 0.76 9.58 -5.64
C ASP A 108 1.79 9.65 -4.50
N ILE A 109 3.08 9.46 -4.81
CA ILE A 109 4.13 9.49 -3.79
C ILE A 109 4.37 10.89 -3.23
N GLU A 110 4.24 11.94 -4.06
CA GLU A 110 4.35 13.33 -3.58
C GLU A 110 3.16 13.71 -2.68
N GLY A 111 1.96 13.24 -3.01
CA GLY A 111 0.76 13.45 -2.20
C GLY A 111 0.87 12.78 -0.84
N ASP A 112 1.22 11.49 -0.82
CA ASP A 112 1.39 10.72 0.42
C ASP A 112 2.52 11.32 1.29
N GLU A 113 3.65 11.73 0.70
CA GLU A 113 4.75 12.38 1.43
C GLU A 113 4.34 13.73 2.02
N ALA A 114 3.59 14.53 1.27
CA ALA A 114 3.09 15.82 1.74
C ALA A 114 2.09 15.68 2.91
N GLU A 115 1.34 14.58 2.95
CA GLU A 115 0.47 14.22 4.08
C GLU A 115 1.23 13.57 5.24
N GLY A 116 2.47 13.11 5.01
CA GLY A 116 3.31 12.45 6.00
C GLY A 116 2.85 11.03 6.33
N ILE A 117 2.32 10.32 5.33
CA ILE A 117 1.78 8.96 5.44
C ILE A 117 2.30 8.10 4.29
N ASP A 118 2.20 6.77 4.40
CA ASP A 118 2.50 5.86 3.30
C ASP A 118 1.30 5.68 2.35
N GLY A 119 1.44 4.84 1.32
CA GLY A 119 0.37 4.58 0.37
C GLY A 119 0.24 3.12 -0.08
N TRP A 120 -0.98 2.75 -0.48
CA TRP A 120 -1.31 1.44 -1.04
C TRP A 120 -2.07 1.55 -2.35
N VAL A 121 -1.60 0.87 -3.39
CA VAL A 121 -2.22 0.95 -4.73
C VAL A 121 -2.53 -0.42 -5.33
N ALA A 122 -3.77 -0.61 -5.78
CA ALA A 122 -4.19 -1.78 -6.55
C ALA A 122 -4.38 -1.45 -8.03
N THR A 123 -3.84 -2.29 -8.92
CA THR A 123 -3.88 -2.07 -10.37
C THR A 123 -4.89 -2.97 -11.10
N PRO A 124 -5.28 -2.66 -12.35
CA PRO A 124 -6.16 -3.52 -13.16
C PRO A 124 -5.55 -4.90 -13.45
N GLY A 125 -4.23 -5.00 -13.51
CA GLY A 125 -3.44 -6.23 -13.63
C GLY A 125 -3.43 -7.07 -12.34
N GLY A 126 -4.01 -6.54 -11.27
CA GLY A 126 -4.10 -7.18 -9.97
C GLY A 126 -2.77 -7.15 -9.21
N ARG A 127 -1.90 -6.17 -9.50
CA ARG A 127 -0.70 -5.91 -8.67
C ARG A 127 -1.12 -5.19 -7.41
N LEU A 128 -0.33 -5.36 -6.35
CA LEU A 128 -0.41 -4.57 -5.14
C LEU A 128 0.92 -3.86 -4.95
N TRP A 129 0.87 -2.53 -4.91
CA TRP A 129 1.99 -1.65 -4.63
C TRP A 129 1.88 -1.07 -3.23
N TYR A 130 3.05 -0.83 -2.63
CA TYR A 130 3.25 -0.03 -1.45
C TYR A 130 4.11 1.17 -1.81
N ILE A 131 3.74 2.34 -1.29
CA ILE A 131 4.46 3.60 -1.43
C ILE A 131 5.07 3.87 -0.05
N ASP A 132 6.39 3.75 0.04
CA ASP A 132 7.16 4.08 1.23
C ASP A 132 7.65 5.52 1.07
N THR A 133 7.09 6.42 1.88
CA THR A 133 7.42 7.87 1.82
C THR A 133 8.62 8.24 2.68
N GLU A 134 9.03 7.38 3.62
CA GLU A 134 10.24 7.59 4.40
C GLU A 134 11.48 7.36 3.52
N ASP A 135 11.46 6.28 2.73
CA ASP A 135 12.55 5.93 1.81
C ASP A 135 12.35 6.49 0.38
N MET A 136 11.16 7.02 0.07
CA MET A 136 10.74 7.49 -1.25
C MET A 136 10.86 6.40 -2.33
N VAL A 137 10.27 5.24 -2.07
CA VAL A 137 10.32 4.04 -2.91
C VAL A 137 8.95 3.41 -3.09
N LEU A 138 8.59 3.11 -4.34
CA LEU A 138 7.42 2.31 -4.68
C LEU A 138 7.86 0.86 -4.83
N SER A 139 7.18 -0.06 -4.15
CA SER A 139 7.49 -1.49 -4.20
C SER A 139 6.26 -2.34 -4.44
N GLN A 140 6.34 -3.29 -5.37
CA GLN A 140 5.29 -4.31 -5.48
C GLN A 140 5.39 -5.25 -4.28
N ILE A 141 4.32 -5.37 -3.51
CA ILE A 141 4.17 -6.45 -2.52
C ILE A 141 3.87 -7.77 -3.23
N CYS A 142 3.13 -7.71 -4.35
CA CYS A 142 2.90 -8.84 -5.22
C CYS A 142 2.49 -8.40 -6.63
N GLY A 143 2.83 -9.23 -7.62
CA GLY A 143 2.62 -8.93 -9.04
C GLY A 143 1.25 -9.32 -9.59
N ILE A 144 1.19 -9.48 -10.91
CA ILE A 144 -0.03 -9.75 -11.69
C ILE A 144 -0.86 -10.89 -11.08
N GLY A 145 -2.17 -10.65 -10.91
CA GLY A 145 -3.13 -11.62 -10.41
C GLY A 145 -3.05 -11.88 -8.90
N CYS A 146 -2.35 -11.04 -8.14
CA CYS A 146 -2.39 -11.07 -6.69
C CYS A 146 -3.77 -10.64 -6.15
N LEU A 147 -4.39 -9.66 -6.82
CA LEU A 147 -5.74 -9.15 -6.58
C LEU A 147 -6.65 -9.47 -7.78
N PRO A 148 -7.99 -9.35 -7.64
CA PRO A 148 -8.90 -9.47 -8.78
C PRO A 148 -8.46 -8.57 -9.94
N LYS A 149 -8.44 -9.14 -11.14
CA LYS A 149 -7.83 -8.53 -12.32
C LYS A 149 -8.91 -8.18 -13.35
N ASP A 150 -8.72 -7.11 -14.11
CA ASP A 150 -9.56 -6.80 -15.27
C ASP A 150 -9.44 -7.95 -16.28
N PRO A 151 -10.56 -8.57 -16.71
CA PRO A 151 -10.56 -9.61 -17.74
C PRO A 151 -9.92 -9.16 -19.07
N ARG A 152 -9.88 -7.85 -19.33
CA ARG A 152 -9.29 -7.24 -20.52
C ARG A 152 -7.81 -6.94 -20.38
N PHE A 153 -7.21 -7.12 -19.19
CA PHE A 153 -5.81 -6.82 -18.96
C PHE A 153 -4.88 -7.59 -19.91
N ILE A 154 -3.98 -6.86 -20.57
CA ILE A 154 -2.96 -7.41 -21.47
C ILE A 154 -1.60 -7.31 -20.79
N LYS A 155 -1.00 -8.46 -20.48
CA LYS A 155 0.33 -8.50 -19.87
C LYS A 155 1.37 -7.92 -20.83
N GLY A 156 2.12 -6.92 -20.37
CA GLY A 156 3.24 -6.33 -21.10
C GLY A 156 2.84 -5.21 -22.06
N ASP A 157 1.58 -4.77 -22.05
CA ASP A 157 1.11 -3.62 -22.83
C ASP A 157 1.90 -2.34 -22.52
N MET A 158 2.24 -2.15 -21.24
CA MET A 158 3.08 -1.06 -20.72
C MET A 158 4.59 -1.41 -20.68
N GLY A 159 5.01 -2.46 -21.39
CA GLY A 159 6.39 -2.92 -21.36
C GLY A 159 6.81 -3.56 -20.03
N HIS A 160 8.08 -3.39 -19.68
CA HIS A 160 8.64 -3.95 -18.44
C HIS A 160 8.33 -3.06 -17.24
N ILE A 161 7.61 -3.63 -16.27
CA ILE A 161 7.33 -3.00 -14.99
C ILE A 161 8.25 -3.64 -13.93
N ALA A 162 9.13 -2.84 -13.34
CA ALA A 162 10.10 -3.27 -12.35
C ALA A 162 9.43 -3.62 -11.01
N GLN A 163 10.13 -4.39 -10.17
CA GLN A 163 9.63 -4.77 -8.84
C GLN A 163 9.51 -3.55 -7.91
N SER A 164 10.36 -2.55 -8.11
CA SER A 164 10.38 -1.31 -7.35
C SER A 164 10.89 -0.16 -8.21
N TYR A 165 10.56 1.07 -7.80
CA TYR A 165 11.06 2.32 -8.35
C TYR A 165 11.42 3.25 -7.20
N THR A 166 12.62 3.82 -7.22
CA THR A 166 12.91 5.04 -6.45
C THR A 166 12.14 6.21 -7.03
N TYR A 167 11.92 7.27 -6.27
CA TYR A 167 11.29 8.49 -6.78
C TYR A 167 11.92 8.99 -8.09
N PHE A 168 13.26 9.04 -8.20
CA PHE A 168 13.92 9.50 -9.43
C PHE A 168 13.71 8.56 -10.62
N GLU A 169 13.73 7.25 -10.40
CA GLU A 169 13.39 6.28 -11.46
C GLU A 169 11.92 6.38 -11.87
N LEU A 170 11.03 6.75 -10.94
CA LEU A 170 9.62 6.98 -11.23
C LEU A 170 9.42 8.22 -12.10
N VAL A 171 10.10 9.32 -11.80
CA VAL A 171 10.09 10.53 -12.64
C VAL A 171 10.55 10.19 -14.07
N ASP A 172 11.64 9.43 -14.23
CA ASP A 172 12.13 8.97 -15.54
C ASP A 172 11.12 8.06 -16.28
N VAL A 173 10.17 7.42 -15.59
CA VAL A 173 9.12 6.59 -16.20
C VAL A 173 8.00 7.47 -16.79
N PHE A 174 7.75 8.65 -16.23
CA PHE A 174 6.63 9.51 -16.59
C PHE A 174 7.00 10.77 -17.39
N GLU A 175 8.29 11.14 -17.49
CA GLU A 175 8.81 12.25 -18.30
C GLU A 175 9.47 11.82 -19.63
#